data_AF-G2YWH0-F1
#
_entry.id   AF-G2YWH0-F1
#
_cell.length_a   1.000
_cell.length_b   1.000
_cell.length_c   1.000
_cell.angle_alpha   90.00
_cell.angle_beta   90.00
_cell.angle_gamma   90.00
#
_symmetry.space_group_name_H-M   'P 1'
#
loop_
_entity.id
_entity.type
_entity.pdbx_description
1 polymer ?
#
loop_
_entity_poly.entity_id
_entity_poly.type
_entity_poly.pdbx_seq_one_letter_code
_entity_poly.pdbx_strand_id
1 'polypeptide(L)'
;MNKFGGRKDKDKETSHKRDKSRDNKSAEKSNEKKSRSVSDIFTSLFVHIRNSKSEKEQDEDQEKISRIRSLLESDGHNDVKDDQILFCLNSIYANGNVEKAHQILLVFHNSLSGVIYPYDPKITMLGAQNSRGVTCWLDSFLASLFTVPTQFQELLNNFYEDPLKQNLIQLIRLWVNLMRSGILIEVNINKTRLRHT
;
A
#
# COMPACT_ATOMS: atom_id res chain seq x y z
N MET A 1 82.67 33.34 31.43
CA MET A 1 82.78 32.00 32.07
C MET A 1 82.25 30.94 31.12
N ASN A 2 82.89 29.77 31.04
CA ASN A 2 82.63 28.73 30.03
C ASN A 2 81.79 27.55 30.55
N LYS A 3 80.94 26.96 29.69
CA LYS A 3 80.73 25.51 29.41
C LYS A 3 79.58 25.38 28.38
N PHE A 4 79.76 24.88 27.15
CA PHE A 4 79.87 23.45 26.72
C PHE A 4 78.72 22.58 27.27
N GLY A 5 77.92 21.75 26.57
CA GLY A 5 77.99 21.13 25.22
C GLY A 5 78.23 19.60 25.33
N GLY A 6 77.52 18.66 24.68
CA GLY A 6 76.43 18.67 23.68
C GLY A 6 76.12 17.22 23.17
N ARG A 7 75.42 17.04 22.03
CA ARG A 7 74.97 15.76 21.36
C ARG A 7 73.63 15.17 21.88
N LYS A 8 72.64 14.66 21.11
CA LYS A 8 72.44 14.15 19.72
C LYS A 8 72.49 12.60 19.59
N ASP A 9 71.67 12.07 18.66
CA ASP A 9 71.52 10.67 18.15
C ASP A 9 70.45 9.79 18.88
N LYS A 10 69.68 8.87 18.25
CA LYS A 10 69.44 8.56 16.81
C LYS A 10 68.20 7.65 16.56
N ASP A 11 67.66 7.75 15.34
CA ASP A 11 67.04 6.73 14.46
C ASP A 11 66.14 5.59 15.01
N LYS A 12 64.91 5.47 14.46
CA LYS A 12 64.58 4.39 13.49
C LYS A 12 63.30 4.63 12.69
N GLU A 13 63.29 4.06 11.49
CA GLU A 13 62.41 4.34 10.34
C GLU A 13 61.71 3.05 9.88
N THR A 14 60.46 3.16 9.37
CA THR A 14 59.78 2.28 8.36
C THR A 14 58.34 2.83 8.24
N SER A 15 57.78 3.29 7.12
CA SER A 15 57.94 3.02 5.69
C SER A 15 57.47 1.63 5.22
N HIS A 16 56.16 1.47 4.97
CA HIS A 16 55.63 0.45 4.07
C HIS A 16 54.44 0.94 3.22
N LYS A 17 54.78 1.35 2.00
CA LYS A 17 54.11 1.11 0.71
C LYS A 17 52.58 1.15 0.60
N ARG A 18 52.15 2.17 -0.15
CA ARG A 18 50.97 2.22 -1.03
C ARG A 18 51.04 1.11 -2.09
N ASP A 19 49.95 0.37 -2.30
CA ASP A 19 49.73 -0.43 -3.52
C ASP A 19 48.35 -0.17 -4.14
N LYS A 20 48.24 -0.43 -5.45
CA LYS A 20 47.15 0.03 -6.33
C LYS A 20 46.42 -1.16 -6.99
N SER A 21 45.11 -1.22 -6.85
CA SER A 21 44.17 -1.84 -7.81
C SER A 21 42.78 -1.20 -7.59
N ARG A 22 42.06 -0.71 -8.61
CA ARG A 22 41.34 -1.47 -9.67
C ARG A 22 40.33 -2.46 -9.05
N ASP A 23 39.03 -2.42 -9.32
CA ASP A 23 38.21 -1.53 -10.17
C ASP A 23 36.78 -1.49 -9.60
N ASN A 24 36.05 -0.37 -9.79
CA ASN A 24 34.75 -0.42 -10.45
C ASN A 24 34.22 0.99 -10.76
N LYS A 25 33.77 1.17 -12.01
CA LYS A 25 33.06 2.37 -12.44
C LYS A 25 31.67 2.40 -11.80
N SER A 26 31.47 3.29 -10.84
CA SER A 26 30.13 3.73 -10.42
C SER A 26 29.49 4.50 -11.57
N ALA A 27 28.91 3.80 -12.54
CA ALA A 27 28.08 4.43 -13.56
C ALA A 27 26.82 4.98 -12.88
N GLU A 28 26.50 6.24 -13.17
CA GLU A 28 25.31 6.91 -12.65
C GLU A 28 24.05 6.12 -13.00
N LYS A 29 23.19 5.90 -12.00
CA LYS A 29 21.75 5.87 -12.24
C LYS A 29 21.08 6.82 -11.26
N SER A 30 20.46 7.84 -11.85
CA SER A 30 19.56 8.78 -11.21
C SER A 30 18.54 8.04 -10.34
N ASN A 31 18.44 8.46 -9.08
CA ASN A 31 17.30 8.12 -8.23
C ASN A 31 16.07 8.90 -8.72
N GLU A 32 15.51 8.50 -9.87
CA GLU A 32 14.11 8.80 -10.16
C GLU A 32 13.27 8.16 -9.05
N LYS A 33 12.74 9.00 -8.17
CA LYS A 33 11.67 8.62 -7.23
C LYS A 33 10.41 8.31 -8.04
N LYS A 34 10.36 7.12 -8.66
CA LYS A 34 9.11 6.59 -9.21
C LYS A 34 8.09 6.56 -8.07
N SER A 35 7.02 7.34 -8.23
CA SER A 35 5.81 7.16 -7.42
C SER A 35 5.44 5.69 -7.52
N ARG A 36 5.30 5.03 -6.36
CA ARG A 36 4.82 3.64 -6.34
C ARG A 36 3.47 3.62 -7.02
N SER A 37 3.28 2.68 -7.93
CA SER A 37 2.04 2.58 -8.69
C SER A 37 0.88 2.32 -7.73
N VAL A 38 -0.32 2.75 -8.10
CA VAL A 38 -1.59 2.30 -7.50
C VAL A 38 -1.59 0.77 -7.32
N SER A 39 -1.05 0.05 -8.31
CA SER A 39 -0.82 -1.40 -8.27
C SER A 39 0.01 -1.87 -7.07
N ASP A 40 1.03 -1.13 -6.60
CA ASP A 40 1.92 -1.60 -5.53
C ASP A 40 1.22 -1.58 -4.16
N ILE A 41 0.30 -0.63 -3.95
CA ILE A 41 -0.51 -0.54 -2.74
C ILE A 41 -1.56 -1.65 -2.72
N PHE A 42 -2.27 -1.87 -3.83
CA PHE A 42 -3.08 -3.08 -4.04
C PHE A 42 -2.27 -4.34 -3.74
N THR A 43 -1.12 -4.55 -4.39
CA THR A 43 -0.30 -5.75 -4.21
C THR A 43 0.14 -5.93 -2.76
N SER A 44 0.57 -4.88 -2.06
CA SER A 44 0.97 -4.98 -0.63
C SER A 44 -0.20 -5.26 0.33
N LEU A 45 -1.41 -4.77 0.04
CA LEU A 45 -2.62 -5.13 0.79
C LEU A 45 -3.09 -6.57 0.49
N PHE A 46 -2.89 -7.07 -0.73
CA PHE A 46 -3.60 -8.27 -1.24
C PHE A 46 -2.75 -9.52 -1.51
N VAL A 47 -1.42 -9.43 -1.50
CA VAL A 47 -0.50 -10.58 -1.68
C VAL A 47 -0.70 -11.72 -0.67
N HIS A 48 -1.41 -11.48 0.44
CA HIS A 48 -1.58 -12.45 1.52
C HIS A 48 -2.67 -13.51 1.29
N ILE A 49 -3.45 -13.44 0.21
CA ILE A 49 -4.57 -14.35 -0.08
C ILE A 49 -4.42 -14.98 -1.47
N ARG A 50 -3.59 -16.02 -1.57
CA ARG A 50 -3.50 -16.87 -2.76
C ARG A 50 -3.85 -18.32 -2.39
N ASN A 51 -5.02 -18.77 -2.80
CA ASN A 51 -5.43 -20.18 -2.74
C ASN A 51 -5.23 -20.82 -4.13
N SER A 52 -4.81 -22.08 -4.16
CA SER A 52 -4.76 -22.89 -5.38
C SER A 52 -6.16 -23.40 -5.72
N LYS A 53 -6.72 -22.98 -6.87
CA LYS A 53 -8.02 -23.43 -7.41
C LYS A 53 -7.85 -24.50 -8.50
N SER A 54 -8.90 -25.28 -8.73
CA SER A 54 -8.98 -26.31 -9.78
C SER A 54 -9.16 -25.72 -11.19
N GLU A 55 -8.89 -26.52 -12.24
CA GLU A 55 -8.92 -26.06 -13.64
C GLU A 55 -10.29 -25.50 -14.07
N LYS A 56 -11.40 -26.16 -13.67
CA LYS A 56 -12.76 -25.67 -13.99
C LYS A 56 -13.09 -24.33 -13.34
N GLU A 57 -12.60 -24.09 -12.13
CA GLU A 57 -12.78 -22.81 -11.46
C GLU A 57 -11.92 -21.71 -12.08
N GLN A 58 -10.81 -22.07 -12.76
CA GLN A 58 -10.00 -21.11 -13.50
C GLN A 58 -10.71 -20.65 -14.77
N ASP A 59 -11.32 -21.55 -15.54
CA ASP A 59 -12.09 -21.19 -16.75
C ASP A 59 -13.28 -20.27 -16.42
N GLU A 60 -14.07 -20.61 -15.39
CA GLU A 60 -15.17 -19.75 -14.92
C GLU A 60 -14.69 -18.39 -14.39
N ASP A 61 -13.53 -18.35 -13.71
CA ASP A 61 -12.95 -17.08 -13.26
C ASP A 61 -12.49 -16.23 -14.46
N GLN A 62 -11.98 -16.83 -15.55
CA GLN A 62 -11.57 -16.07 -16.76
C GLN A 62 -12.74 -15.37 -17.46
N GLU A 63 -13.91 -16.03 -17.56
CA GLU A 63 -15.12 -15.38 -18.10
C GLU A 63 -15.56 -14.19 -17.23
N LYS A 64 -15.56 -14.38 -15.90
CA LYS A 64 -15.92 -13.34 -14.92
C LYS A 64 -14.91 -12.18 -14.95
N ILE A 65 -13.61 -12.46 -15.02
CA ILE A 65 -12.54 -11.45 -15.17
C ILE A 65 -12.74 -10.65 -16.45
N SER A 66 -12.98 -11.31 -17.58
CA SER A 66 -13.22 -10.67 -18.88
C SER A 66 -14.44 -9.75 -18.82
N ARG A 67 -15.51 -10.18 -18.13
CA ARG A 67 -16.71 -9.37 -17.95
C ARG A 67 -16.46 -8.14 -17.07
N ILE A 68 -15.71 -8.29 -15.96
CA ILE A 68 -15.35 -7.15 -15.09
C ILE A 68 -14.44 -6.17 -15.83
N ARG A 69 -13.46 -6.64 -16.61
CA ARG A 69 -12.62 -5.79 -17.45
C ARG A 69 -13.46 -4.94 -18.41
N SER A 70 -14.42 -5.55 -19.11
CA SER A 70 -15.31 -4.82 -20.02
C SER A 70 -16.15 -3.73 -19.32
N LEU A 71 -16.53 -3.92 -18.05
CA LEU A 71 -17.22 -2.90 -17.25
C LEU A 71 -16.26 -1.76 -16.86
N LEU A 72 -15.05 -2.10 -16.42
CA LEU A 72 -14.01 -1.12 -16.09
C LEU A 72 -13.62 -0.27 -17.30
N GLU A 73 -13.51 -0.88 -18.48
CA GLU A 73 -13.25 -0.17 -19.75
C GLU A 73 -14.38 0.81 -20.11
N SER A 74 -15.66 0.45 -19.87
CA SER A 74 -16.78 1.39 -20.07
C SER A 74 -16.79 2.54 -19.06
N ASP A 75 -16.26 2.33 -17.87
CA ASP A 75 -16.11 3.35 -16.82
C ASP A 75 -14.79 4.17 -16.97
N GLY A 76 -13.92 3.80 -17.92
CA GLY A 76 -12.65 4.49 -18.22
C GLY A 76 -11.42 4.01 -17.43
N HIS A 77 -11.51 2.88 -16.73
CA HIS A 77 -10.48 2.32 -15.85
C HIS A 77 -9.64 1.21 -16.53
N ASN A 78 -8.75 1.62 -17.44
CA ASN A 78 -7.96 0.72 -18.28
C ASN A 78 -6.62 0.24 -17.65
N ASP A 79 -6.26 0.71 -16.45
CA ASP A 79 -4.97 0.42 -15.79
C ASP A 79 -5.02 -0.77 -14.80
N VAL A 80 -6.19 -1.39 -14.66
CA VAL A 80 -6.46 -2.49 -13.72
C VAL A 80 -5.96 -3.83 -14.26
N LYS A 81 -5.20 -4.56 -13.44
CA LYS A 81 -4.63 -5.88 -13.75
C LYS A 81 -5.56 -7.03 -13.35
N ASP A 82 -5.45 -8.16 -14.05
CA ASP A 82 -6.22 -9.39 -13.74
C ASP A 82 -6.07 -9.86 -12.31
N ASP A 83 -4.87 -9.79 -11.72
CA ASP A 83 -4.64 -10.14 -10.32
C ASP A 83 -5.49 -9.29 -9.35
N GLN A 84 -5.76 -8.02 -9.68
CA GLN A 84 -6.61 -7.13 -8.87
C GLN A 84 -8.10 -7.46 -9.05
N ILE A 85 -8.51 -7.78 -10.28
CA ILE A 85 -9.87 -8.22 -10.61
C ILE A 85 -10.18 -9.55 -9.90
N LEU A 86 -9.30 -10.54 -10.04
CA LEU A 86 -9.40 -11.86 -9.42
C LEU A 86 -9.36 -11.74 -7.89
N PHE A 87 -8.56 -10.84 -7.33
CA PHE A 87 -8.61 -10.56 -5.89
C PHE A 87 -10.00 -10.04 -5.45
N CYS A 88 -10.53 -9.03 -6.14
CA CYS A 88 -11.84 -8.45 -5.80
C CYS A 88 -12.97 -9.47 -5.97
N LEU A 89 -12.92 -10.31 -7.01
CA LEU A 89 -13.87 -11.39 -7.27
C LEU A 89 -13.89 -12.46 -6.15
N ASN A 90 -12.72 -12.76 -5.58
CA ASN A 90 -12.56 -13.70 -4.47
C ASN A 90 -12.69 -13.06 -3.07
N SER A 91 -13.02 -11.77 -2.96
CA SER A 91 -13.36 -11.14 -1.68
C SER A 91 -14.65 -11.75 -1.09
N ILE A 92 -14.82 -11.72 0.24
CA ILE A 92 -16.04 -12.27 0.86
C ILE A 92 -17.25 -11.40 0.49
N TYR A 93 -17.05 -10.08 0.32
CA TYR A 93 -18.05 -9.16 -0.22
C TYR A 93 -18.60 -9.60 -1.60
N ALA A 94 -17.70 -9.88 -2.56
CA ALA A 94 -18.10 -10.26 -3.91
C ALA A 94 -18.56 -11.72 -3.99
N ASN A 95 -17.82 -12.64 -3.36
CA ASN A 95 -18.10 -14.08 -3.35
C ASN A 95 -18.41 -14.65 -4.76
N GLY A 96 -17.57 -14.32 -5.75
CA GLY A 96 -17.75 -14.74 -7.14
C GLY A 96 -18.78 -13.95 -7.96
N ASN A 97 -19.47 -12.95 -7.39
CA ASN A 97 -20.38 -12.08 -8.13
C ASN A 97 -19.63 -10.93 -8.85
N VAL A 98 -19.92 -10.78 -10.14
CA VAL A 98 -19.29 -9.81 -11.07
C VAL A 98 -19.57 -8.36 -10.66
N GLU A 99 -20.81 -8.02 -10.37
CA GLU A 99 -21.25 -6.64 -10.09
C GLU A 99 -20.65 -6.12 -8.78
N LYS A 100 -20.61 -6.95 -7.74
CA LYS A 100 -19.96 -6.62 -6.47
C LYS A 100 -18.43 -6.56 -6.57
N ALA A 101 -17.82 -7.44 -7.36
CA ALA A 101 -16.39 -7.41 -7.64
C ALA A 101 -16.01 -6.11 -8.35
N HIS A 102 -16.81 -5.68 -9.33
CA HIS A 102 -16.68 -4.40 -9.99
C HIS A 102 -16.85 -3.23 -8.99
N GLN A 103 -17.92 -3.24 -8.20
CA GLN A 103 -18.21 -2.19 -7.21
C GLN A 103 -17.07 -1.99 -6.20
N ILE A 104 -16.53 -3.07 -5.60
CA ILE A 104 -15.44 -2.94 -4.63
C ILE A 104 -14.12 -2.51 -5.31
N LEU A 105 -13.90 -2.91 -6.57
CA LEU A 105 -12.72 -2.48 -7.34
C LEU A 105 -12.77 -0.99 -7.67
N LEU A 106 -13.93 -0.44 -8.05
CA LEU A 106 -14.14 0.99 -8.19
C LEU A 106 -13.86 1.74 -6.88
N VAL A 107 -14.33 1.22 -5.73
CA VAL A 107 -14.02 1.79 -4.41
C VAL A 107 -12.51 1.85 -4.16
N PHE A 108 -11.77 0.78 -4.46
CA PHE A 108 -10.31 0.79 -4.35
C PHE A 108 -9.66 1.82 -5.27
N HIS A 109 -9.95 1.78 -6.58
CA HIS A 109 -9.35 2.69 -7.55
C HIS A 109 -9.58 4.16 -7.17
N ASN A 110 -10.83 4.52 -6.84
CA ASN A 110 -11.20 5.87 -6.40
C ASN A 110 -10.46 6.30 -5.12
N SER A 111 -10.32 5.41 -4.14
CA SER A 111 -9.61 5.73 -2.90
C SER A 111 -8.12 6.00 -3.11
N LEU A 112 -7.48 5.27 -4.04
CA LEU A 112 -6.06 5.43 -4.34
C LEU A 112 -5.79 6.65 -5.24
N SER A 113 -6.68 6.93 -6.20
CA SER A 113 -6.65 8.16 -7.01
C SER A 113 -7.05 9.42 -6.24
N GLY A 114 -7.51 9.29 -4.99
CA GLY A 114 -7.81 10.40 -4.09
C GLY A 114 -9.25 10.89 -4.09
N VAL A 115 -10.14 10.20 -4.79
CA VAL A 115 -11.59 10.44 -4.76
C VAL A 115 -12.17 9.98 -3.43
N ILE A 116 -12.94 10.84 -2.79
CA ILE A 116 -13.73 10.55 -1.59
C ILE A 116 -15.21 10.60 -1.94
N TYR A 117 -15.93 9.52 -1.65
CA TYR A 117 -17.37 9.45 -1.88
C TYR A 117 -18.11 10.40 -0.93
N PRO A 118 -19.19 11.07 -1.36
CA PRO A 118 -20.00 11.89 -0.47
C PRO A 118 -20.71 11.02 0.58
N TYR A 119 -21.18 11.65 1.66
CA TYR A 119 -22.06 10.98 2.63
C TYR A 119 -23.50 10.93 2.07
N ASP A 120 -24.08 9.74 1.96
CA ASP A 120 -25.50 9.54 1.70
C ASP A 120 -26.18 8.96 2.97
N PRO A 121 -27.14 9.67 3.59
CA PRO A 121 -27.85 9.18 4.77
C PRO A 121 -28.72 7.94 4.52
N LYS A 122 -28.94 7.54 3.26
CA LYS A 122 -29.64 6.29 2.91
C LYS A 122 -28.74 5.05 3.03
N ILE A 123 -27.43 5.24 3.08
CA ILE A 123 -26.46 4.14 3.14
C ILE A 123 -26.06 3.90 4.60
N THR A 124 -26.38 2.72 5.11
CA THR A 124 -25.90 2.26 6.41
C THR A 124 -24.39 2.06 6.34
N MET A 125 -23.63 2.93 6.99
CA MET A 125 -22.16 2.81 7.06
C MET A 125 -21.76 1.60 7.90
N LEU A 126 -21.37 0.51 7.22
CA LEU A 126 -20.86 -0.68 7.88
C LEU A 126 -19.40 -0.45 8.28
N GLY A 127 -19.12 -0.54 9.58
CA GLY A 127 -17.77 -0.40 10.13
C GLY A 127 -16.88 -1.62 9.87
N ALA A 128 -16.06 -1.99 10.85
CA ALA A 128 -15.17 -3.13 10.77
C ALA A 128 -15.81 -4.42 11.29
N GLN A 129 -15.50 -5.55 10.65
CA GLN A 129 -15.84 -6.86 11.20
C GLN A 129 -15.07 -7.10 12.51
N ASN A 130 -15.78 -7.27 13.63
CA ASN A 130 -15.17 -7.43 14.95
C ASN A 130 -14.44 -8.78 15.12
N SER A 131 -13.14 -8.81 14.83
CA SER A 131 -12.24 -9.91 15.20
C SER A 131 -11.81 -9.78 16.66
N ARG A 132 -12.47 -10.56 17.53
CA ARG A 132 -12.07 -10.82 18.92
C ARG A 132 -11.87 -9.56 19.79
N GLY A 133 -12.62 -8.48 19.51
CA GLY A 133 -12.58 -7.24 20.28
C GLY A 133 -11.47 -6.26 19.90
N VAL A 134 -10.62 -6.56 18.90
CA VAL A 134 -9.50 -5.68 18.51
C VAL A 134 -9.94 -4.59 17.52
N THR A 135 -10.98 -4.85 16.75
CA THR A 135 -11.39 -4.02 15.60
C THR A 135 -12.26 -2.82 15.99
N CYS A 136 -12.76 -2.77 17.23
CA CYS A 136 -13.44 -1.58 17.76
C CYS A 136 -12.54 -0.34 17.81
N TRP A 137 -11.21 -0.51 17.80
CA TRP A 137 -10.29 0.61 17.62
C TRP A 137 -10.46 1.28 16.24
N LEU A 138 -10.69 0.49 15.18
CA LEU A 138 -10.91 1.05 13.84
C LEU A 138 -12.23 1.82 13.78
N ASP A 139 -13.31 1.25 14.34
CA ASP A 139 -14.61 1.94 14.45
C ASP A 139 -14.51 3.22 15.30
N SER A 140 -13.79 3.17 16.43
CA SER A 140 -13.58 4.33 17.32
C SER A 140 -12.71 5.41 16.67
N PHE A 141 -11.69 5.01 15.91
CA PHE A 141 -10.85 5.91 15.13
C PHE A 141 -11.68 6.59 14.04
N LEU A 142 -12.41 5.83 13.22
CA LEU A 142 -13.27 6.37 12.16
C LEU A 142 -14.38 7.27 12.73
N ALA A 143 -15.02 6.88 13.84
CA ALA A 143 -15.97 7.74 14.55
C ALA A 143 -15.33 9.06 15.02
N SER A 144 -14.11 9.02 15.56
CA SER A 144 -13.35 10.20 15.95
C SER A 144 -13.09 11.14 14.77
N LEU A 145 -12.75 10.60 13.59
CA LEU A 145 -12.54 11.38 12.37
C LEU A 145 -13.81 12.11 11.89
N PHE A 146 -15.01 11.58 12.19
CA PHE A 146 -16.27 12.27 11.92
C PHE A 146 -16.64 13.35 12.95
N THR A 147 -15.95 13.45 14.10
CA THR A 147 -16.23 14.50 15.10
C THR A 147 -15.73 15.89 14.71
N VAL A 148 -14.74 15.98 13.80
CA VAL A 148 -14.22 17.25 13.29
C VAL A 148 -14.17 17.18 11.74
N PRO A 149 -15.33 17.33 11.07
CA PRO A 149 -15.47 16.96 9.66
C PRO A 149 -14.59 17.76 8.69
N THR A 150 -14.38 19.05 8.99
CA THR A 150 -13.68 19.98 8.08
C THR A 150 -12.19 19.66 7.95
N GLN A 151 -11.47 19.58 9.07
CA GLN A 151 -10.03 19.24 9.06
C GLN A 151 -9.80 17.81 8.56
N PHE A 152 -10.74 16.89 8.82
CA PHE A 152 -10.63 15.54 8.30
C PHE A 152 -10.85 15.48 6.78
N GLN A 153 -11.79 16.24 6.24
CA GLN A 153 -12.00 16.31 4.80
C GLN A 153 -10.84 17.00 4.07
N GLU A 154 -10.22 18.01 4.68
CA GLU A 154 -8.94 18.57 4.22
C GLU A 154 -7.82 17.52 4.22
N LEU A 155 -7.63 16.79 5.33
CA LEU A 155 -6.66 15.69 5.44
C LEU A 155 -6.85 14.65 4.32
N LEU A 156 -8.10 14.23 4.09
CA LEU A 156 -8.44 13.24 3.06
C LEU A 156 -8.24 13.76 1.63
N ASN A 157 -8.34 15.06 1.36
CA ASN A 157 -8.16 15.61 0.01
C ASN A 157 -6.68 15.82 -0.36
N ASN A 158 -5.77 15.82 0.62
CA ASN A 158 -4.34 16.10 0.40
C ASN A 158 -3.54 14.92 -0.16
N PHE A 159 -2.56 15.21 -1.01
CA PHE A 159 -1.51 14.26 -1.39
C PHE A 159 -0.21 14.60 -0.67
N TYR A 160 0.55 13.58 -0.28
CA TYR A 160 1.80 13.71 0.47
C TYR A 160 2.98 13.21 -0.37
N GLU A 161 4.09 13.96 -0.35
CA GLU A 161 5.34 13.51 -0.99
C GLU A 161 6.00 12.35 -0.24
N ASP A 162 5.76 12.24 1.07
CA ASP A 162 6.22 11.16 1.93
C ASP A 162 5.42 9.88 1.62
N PRO A 163 6.06 8.82 1.07
CA PRO A 163 5.36 7.60 0.67
C PRO A 163 4.65 6.90 1.83
N LEU A 164 5.12 7.04 3.07
CA LEU A 164 4.48 6.39 4.23
C LEU A 164 3.18 7.12 4.60
N LYS A 165 3.18 8.45 4.61
CA LYS A 165 1.97 9.26 4.81
C LYS A 165 0.99 9.11 3.64
N GLN A 166 1.51 9.04 2.41
CA GLN A 166 0.70 8.86 1.21
C GLN A 166 0.04 7.47 1.16
N ASN A 167 0.70 6.42 1.65
CA ASN A 167 0.08 5.10 1.83
C ASN A 167 -0.97 5.12 2.94
N LEU A 168 -0.68 5.78 4.07
CA LEU A 168 -1.61 5.89 5.19
C LEU A 168 -2.90 6.63 4.79
N ILE A 169 -2.80 7.78 4.10
CA ILE A 169 -4.01 8.52 3.71
C ILE A 169 -4.84 7.72 2.71
N GLN A 170 -4.21 7.03 1.76
CA GLN A 170 -4.90 6.15 0.81
C GLN A 170 -5.65 4.99 1.50
N LEU A 171 -5.08 4.41 2.56
CA LEU A 171 -5.74 3.40 3.37
C LEU A 171 -6.94 3.97 4.16
N ILE A 172 -6.83 5.19 4.70
CA ILE A 172 -7.95 5.86 5.38
C ILE A 172 -9.06 6.24 4.38
N ARG A 173 -8.70 6.77 3.19
CA ARG A 173 -9.64 7.03 2.08
C ARG A 173 -10.44 5.78 1.73
N LEU A 174 -9.75 4.64 1.63
CA LEU A 174 -10.36 3.34 1.37
C LEU A 174 -11.38 2.96 2.45
N TRP A 175 -11.02 3.01 3.73
CA TRP A 175 -11.95 2.70 4.81
C TRP A 175 -13.18 3.62 4.82
N VAL A 176 -12.98 4.91 4.55
CA VAL A 176 -14.09 5.89 4.42
C VAL A 176 -15.00 5.58 3.24
N ASN A 177 -14.44 5.25 2.07
CA ASN A 177 -15.24 4.94 0.88
C ASN A 177 -15.95 3.58 1.00
N LEU A 178 -15.36 2.58 1.67
CA LEU A 178 -16.03 1.31 2.00
C LEU A 178 -17.26 1.56 2.89
N MET A 179 -17.09 2.28 4.00
CA MET A 179 -18.20 2.69 4.87
C MET A 179 -19.29 3.44 4.10
N ARG A 180 -18.92 4.48 3.33
CA ARG A 180 -19.86 5.30 2.55
C ARG A 180 -20.52 4.56 1.38
N SER A 181 -20.01 3.38 1.02
CA SER A 181 -20.62 2.45 0.05
C SER A 181 -21.47 1.35 0.71
N GLY A 182 -21.55 1.31 2.04
CA GLY A 182 -22.22 0.24 2.78
C GLY A 182 -21.50 -1.10 2.71
N ILE A 183 -20.17 -1.09 2.52
CA ILE A 183 -19.31 -2.27 2.44
C ILE A 183 -18.58 -2.45 3.77
N LEU A 184 -18.76 -3.62 4.40
CA LEU A 184 -18.11 -3.97 5.66
C LEU A 184 -16.59 -4.04 5.50
N ILE A 185 -15.83 -3.45 6.41
CA ILE A 185 -14.36 -3.55 6.41
C ILE A 185 -13.96 -4.90 7.01
N GLU A 186 -13.64 -5.85 6.13
CA GLU A 186 -13.33 -7.24 6.50
C GLU A 186 -11.88 -7.42 7.00
N VAL A 187 -11.71 -8.26 8.03
CA VAL A 187 -10.40 -8.43 8.70
C VAL A 187 -9.33 -9.05 7.79
N ASN A 188 -9.74 -9.79 6.76
CA ASN A 188 -8.80 -10.36 5.78
C ASN A 188 -8.12 -9.29 4.89
N ILE A 189 -8.72 -8.11 4.72
CA ILE A 189 -8.09 -6.95 4.03
C ILE A 189 -6.85 -6.45 4.79
N ASN A 190 -6.81 -6.66 6.11
CA ASN A 190 -5.77 -6.15 7.01
C ASN A 190 -4.88 -7.27 7.60
N LYS A 191 -4.98 -8.50 7.12
CA LYS A 191 -4.37 -9.67 7.78
C LYS A 191 -2.90 -9.89 7.40
N THR A 192 -2.04 -8.97 7.81
CA THR A 192 -0.59 -9.23 7.87
C THR A 192 -0.36 -10.46 8.75
N ARG A 193 0.12 -11.56 8.16
CA ARG A 193 0.42 -12.78 8.91
C ARG A 193 1.70 -12.55 9.71
N LEU A 194 1.58 -11.95 10.89
CA LEU A 194 2.59 -12.05 11.95
C LEU A 194 2.76 -13.53 12.27
N ARG A 195 3.80 -14.13 11.67
CA ARG A 195 4.24 -15.47 12.01
C ARG A 195 4.91 -15.38 13.38
N HIS A 196 4.15 -15.66 14.43
CA HIS A 196 4.76 -16.12 15.67
C HIS A 196 5.32 -17.50 15.40
N THR A 197 6.66 -17.55 15.37
CA THR A 197 7.47 -18.74 15.66
C THR A 197 7.28 -19.16 17.10
#